data_AF-A0A956M4R7-F1
#
_entry.id   AF-A0A956M4R7-F1
#
_cell.length_a   1.000
_cell.length_b   1.000
_cell.length_c   1.000
_cell.angle_alpha   90.00
_cell.angle_beta   90.00
_cell.angle_gamma   90.00
#
_symmetry.space_group_name_H-M   'P 1'
#
loop_
_entity.id
_entity.type
_entity.pdbx_description
1 polymer ?
#
loop_
_entity_poly.entity_id
_entity_poly.type
_entity_poly.pdbx_seq_one_letter_code
_entity_poly.pdbx_strand_id
1 'polypeptide(L)'
;MIDFYRFTINVLLYSIIFLALIAFPVWQMLGRLSFWSIFYGSLVGVFNILVAYFFNQQALEKSNNKMMKILLAGMGFRLAIITAVTIFVVKLTNLRIAEFLIALLLYYFFLQWFEIRFLQKNILASGNHK
;
A
#
# COMPACT_ATOMS: atom_id res chain seq x y z
N MET A 1 19.28 1.66 -5.99
CA MET A 1 19.29 1.52 -4.51
C MET A 1 18.82 2.79 -3.80
N ILE A 2 19.29 3.98 -4.20
CA ILE A 2 18.88 5.28 -3.62
C ILE A 2 17.37 5.54 -3.76
N ASP A 3 16.76 5.15 -4.88
CA ASP A 3 15.31 5.36 -5.11
C ASP A 3 14.42 4.48 -4.23
N PHE A 4 14.89 3.30 -3.83
CA PHE A 4 14.14 2.43 -2.92
C PHE A 4 14.10 3.03 -1.52
N TYR A 5 15.25 3.49 -1.02
CA TYR A 5 15.34 4.11 0.30
C TYR A 5 14.45 5.36 0.40
N ARG A 6 14.48 6.23 -0.62
CA ARG A 6 13.62 7.43 -0.67
C ARG A 6 12.14 7.06 -0.75
N PHE A 7 11.78 6.06 -1.55
CA PHE A 7 10.39 5.60 -1.67
C PHE A 7 9.88 5.05 -0.33
N THR A 8 10.64 4.15 0.30
CA THR A 8 10.27 3.52 1.57
C THR A 8 10.18 4.56 2.70
N ILE A 9 11.12 5.50 2.80
CA ILE A 9 11.02 6.60 3.77
C ILE A 9 9.76 7.42 3.56
N ASN A 10 9.47 7.81 2.32
CA ASN A 10 8.27 8.59 2.04
C ASN A 10 7.02 7.83 2.44
N VAL A 11 6.90 6.56 2.06
CA VAL A 11 5.79 5.70 2.49
C VAL A 11 5.68 5.66 4.01
N LEU A 12 6.77 5.42 4.74
CA LEU A 12 6.76 5.37 6.20
C LEU A 12 6.38 6.71 6.84
N LEU A 13 6.90 7.83 6.32
CA LEU A 13 6.53 9.16 6.81
C LEU A 13 5.05 9.45 6.61
N TYR A 14 4.51 9.18 5.42
CA TYR A 14 3.08 9.33 5.15
C TYR A 14 2.23 8.37 5.98
N SER A 15 2.74 7.18 6.27
CA SER A 15 2.10 6.20 7.15
C SER A 15 1.96 6.76 8.58
N ILE A 16 3.03 7.34 9.11
CA ILE A 16 3.05 7.97 10.44
C ILE A 16 2.08 9.16 10.47
N ILE A 17 2.09 10.01 9.45
CA ILE A 17 1.17 11.15 9.35
C ILE A 17 -0.29 10.66 9.31
N PHE A 18 -0.60 9.65 8.50
CA PHE A 18 -1.94 9.06 8.43
C PHE A 18 -2.39 8.51 9.79
N LEU A 19 -1.51 7.78 10.48
CA LEU A 19 -1.81 7.25 11.82
C LEU A 19 -2.02 8.38 12.84
N ALA A 20 -1.22 9.43 12.80
CA ALA A 20 -1.40 10.59 13.68
C ALA A 20 -2.70 11.34 13.40
N LEU A 21 -3.11 11.47 12.14
CA LEU A 21 -4.32 12.20 11.75
C LEU A 21 -5.61 11.40 11.92
N ILE A 22 -5.58 10.08 11.70
CA ILE A 22 -6.79 9.24 11.71
C ILE A 22 -6.83 8.32 12.93
N ALA A 23 -5.76 7.60 13.22
CA ALA A 23 -5.78 6.61 14.30
C ALA A 23 -5.84 7.28 15.68
N PHE A 24 -5.19 8.42 15.89
CA PHE A 24 -5.20 9.12 17.17
C PHE A 24 -6.60 9.66 17.55
N PRO A 25 -7.34 10.40 16.69
CA PRO A 25 -8.71 10.80 17.02
C PRO A 25 -9.64 9.60 17.23
N VAL A 26 -9.49 8.55 16.40
CA VAL A 26 -10.31 7.34 16.54
C VAL A 26 -10.04 6.64 17.87
N TRP A 27 -8.81 6.62 18.36
CA TRP A 27 -8.50 6.07 19.68
C TRP A 27 -9.25 6.80 20.79
N GLN A 28 -9.30 8.14 20.73
CA GLN A 28 -10.00 8.97 21.71
C GLN A 28 -11.52 8.79 21.65
N MET A 29 -12.10 8.59 20.46
CA MET A 29 -13.55 8.55 20.26
C MET A 29 -14.16 7.15 20.32
N LEU A 30 -13.51 6.14 19.74
CA LEU A 30 -14.05 4.79 19.55
C LEU A 30 -13.32 3.72 20.36
N GLY A 31 -12.17 4.08 20.97
CA GLY A 31 -11.43 3.24 21.91
C GLY A 31 -10.31 2.40 21.28
N ARG A 32 -9.70 1.54 22.11
CA ARG A 32 -8.47 0.80 21.78
C ARG A 32 -8.64 -0.21 20.65
N LEU A 33 -9.77 -0.91 20.60
CA LEU A 33 -10.04 -1.90 19.55
C LEU A 33 -10.01 -1.25 18.16
N SER A 34 -10.59 -0.07 18.03
CA SER A 34 -10.62 0.69 16.78
C SER A 34 -9.27 1.21 16.36
N PHE A 35 -8.48 1.68 17.32
CA PHE A 35 -7.09 2.02 17.08
C PHE A 35 -6.31 0.84 16.50
N TRP A 36 -6.42 -0.35 17.11
CA TRP A 36 -5.73 -1.53 16.62
C TRP A 36 -6.23 -1.97 15.24
N SER A 37 -7.54 -1.87 14.97
CA SER A 37 -8.11 -2.16 13.66
C SER A 37 -7.48 -1.30 12.57
N ILE A 38 -7.35 0.01 12.83
CA ILE A 38 -6.71 0.96 11.91
C ILE A 38 -5.21 0.68 11.77
N PHE A 39 -4.54 0.42 12.89
CA PHE A 39 -3.11 0.14 12.91
C PHE A 39 -2.76 -1.09 12.06
N TYR A 40 -3.44 -2.22 12.28
CA TYR A 40 -3.23 -3.42 11.47
C TYR A 40 -3.61 -3.21 10.00
N GLY A 41 -4.71 -2.49 9.73
CA GLY A 41 -5.09 -2.13 8.35
C GLY A 41 -3.98 -1.34 7.64
N SER A 42 -3.37 -0.38 8.33
CA SER A 42 -2.25 0.42 7.81
C SER A 42 -1.01 -0.44 7.54
N LEU A 43 -0.67 -1.38 8.43
CA LEU A 43 0.48 -2.28 8.25
C LEU A 43 0.31 -3.16 7.01
N VAL A 44 -0.88 -3.73 6.80
CA VAL A 44 -1.18 -4.51 5.59
C VAL A 44 -1.05 -3.65 4.34
N GLY A 45 -1.49 -2.40 4.40
CA GLY A 45 -1.34 -1.48 3.28
C GLY A 45 0.11 -1.06 3.01
N VAL A 46 0.94 -0.85 4.05
CA VAL A 46 2.39 -0.61 3.88
C VAL A 46 3.05 -1.82 3.22
N PHE A 47 2.73 -3.03 3.66
CA PHE A 47 3.21 -4.24 3.03
C PHE A 47 2.80 -4.30 1.55
N ASN A 48 1.54 -3.98 1.24
CA ASN A 48 1.02 -3.96 -0.12
C ASN A 48 1.78 -3.02 -1.07
N ILE A 49 2.12 -1.80 -0.63
CA ILE A 49 2.84 -0.83 -1.47
C ILE A 49 4.32 -1.19 -1.64
N LEU A 50 4.94 -1.87 -0.65
CA LEU A 50 6.30 -2.39 -0.80
C LEU A 50 6.35 -3.50 -1.86
N VAL A 51 5.36 -4.41 -1.86
CA VAL A 51 5.21 -5.42 -2.91
C VAL A 51 4.96 -4.74 -4.27
N ALA A 52 4.12 -3.71 -4.31
CA ALA A 52 3.84 -2.94 -5.52
C ALA A 52 5.12 -2.35 -6.13
N TYR A 53 5.96 -1.73 -5.30
CA TYR A 53 7.22 -1.16 -5.72
C TYR A 53 8.12 -2.19 -6.41
N PHE A 54 8.20 -3.40 -5.86
CA PHE A 54 9.00 -4.48 -6.43
C PHE A 54 8.51 -4.90 -7.84
N PHE A 55 7.19 -5.01 -8.03
CA PHE A 55 6.63 -5.29 -9.37
C PHE A 55 6.83 -4.11 -10.32
N ASN A 56 6.70 -2.88 -9.84
CA ASN A 56 6.86 -1.68 -10.66
C ASN A 56 8.29 -1.54 -11.18
N GLN A 57 9.29 -1.79 -10.34
CA GLN A 57 10.70 -1.80 -10.76
C GLN A 57 10.94 -2.83 -11.87
N GLN A 58 10.44 -4.06 -11.70
CA GLN A 58 10.55 -5.09 -12.73
C GLN A 58 9.81 -4.73 -14.02
N ALA A 59 8.66 -4.04 -13.91
CA ALA A 59 7.85 -3.65 -15.05
C ALA A 59 8.53 -2.56 -15.89
N LEU A 60 9.18 -1.59 -15.24
CA LEU A 60 9.87 -0.45 -15.89
C LEU A 60 11.05 -0.87 -16.78
N GLU A 61 11.64 -2.04 -16.54
CA GLU A 61 12.74 -2.58 -17.36
C GLU A 61 12.26 -3.31 -18.63
N LYS A 62 10.95 -3.44 -18.85
CA LYS A 62 10.39 -4.23 -19.95
C LYS A 62 9.68 -3.33 -20.97
N SER A 63 9.46 -3.89 -22.17
CA SER A 63 8.66 -3.22 -23.21
C SER A 63 7.22 -2.96 -22.75
N ASN A 64 6.55 -1.94 -23.30
CA ASN A 64 5.20 -1.52 -22.90
C ASN A 64 4.20 -2.67 -22.74
N ASN A 65 4.18 -3.62 -23.68
CA ASN A 65 3.29 -4.79 -23.61
C ASN A 65 3.62 -5.74 -22.45
N LYS A 66 4.91 -5.91 -22.12
CA LYS A 66 5.35 -6.73 -20.97
C LYS A 66 5.18 -5.98 -19.66
N MET A 67 5.43 -4.67 -19.65
CA MET A 67 5.20 -3.78 -18.50
C MET A 67 3.74 -3.90 -18.02
N MET A 68 2.77 -3.72 -18.92
CA MET A 68 1.34 -3.82 -18.57
C MET A 68 0.97 -5.20 -18.00
N LYS A 69 1.51 -6.28 -18.57
CA LYS A 69 1.29 -7.64 -18.05
C LYS A 69 1.83 -7.80 -16.63
N ILE A 70 3.02 -7.30 -16.34
CA ILE A 70 3.63 -7.38 -15.01
C ILE A 70 2.83 -6.54 -14.00
N LEU A 71 2.39 -5.34 -14.37
CA LEU A 71 1.58 -4.48 -13.50
C LEU A 71 0.25 -5.15 -13.14
N LEU A 72 -0.47 -5.69 -14.13
CA LEU A 72 -1.74 -6.39 -13.91
C LEU A 72 -1.56 -7.68 -13.10
N ALA A 73 -0.53 -8.48 -13.41
CA ALA A 73 -0.22 -9.68 -12.63
C ALA A 73 0.16 -9.33 -11.18
N GLY A 74 0.94 -8.27 -10.98
CA GLY A 74 1.32 -7.76 -9.67
C GLY A 74 0.11 -7.24 -8.88
N MET A 75 -0.88 -6.60 -9.52
CA MET A 75 -2.14 -6.23 -8.88
C MET A 75 -2.94 -7.46 -8.43
N GLY A 76 -3.10 -8.46 -9.31
CA GLY A 76 -3.79 -9.70 -8.96
C GLY A 76 -3.13 -10.45 -7.80
N PHE A 77 -1.80 -10.56 -7.83
CA PHE A 77 -1.02 -11.18 -6.75
C PHE A 77 -1.14 -10.41 -5.42
N ARG A 78 -1.07 -9.07 -5.47
CA ARG A 78 -1.27 -8.22 -4.29
C ARG A 78 -2.66 -8.40 -3.67
N LEU A 79 -3.71 -8.44 -4.49
CA LEU A 79 -5.07 -8.70 -4.00
C LEU A 79 -5.16 -10.06 -3.30
N ALA A 80 -4.60 -11.12 -3.88
CA ALA A 80 -4.57 -12.43 -3.26
C ALA A 80 -3.85 -12.42 -1.90
N ILE A 81 -2.71 -11.72 -1.79
CA ILE A 81 -1.99 -11.60 -0.51
C ILE A 81 -2.79 -10.76 0.49
N ILE A 82 -3.35 -9.61 0.10
CA ILE A 82 -4.16 -8.78 0.99
C ILE A 82 -5.35 -9.58 1.53
N THR A 83 -6.02 -10.36 0.70
CA THR A 83 -7.11 -11.24 1.13
C THR A 83 -6.62 -12.28 2.14
N ALA A 84 -5.50 -12.97 1.86
CA ALA A 84 -4.95 -13.97 2.77
C ALA A 84 -4.54 -13.36 4.12
N VAL A 85 -3.84 -12.23 4.11
CA VAL A 85 -3.41 -11.52 5.32
C VAL A 85 -4.62 -10.98 6.09
N THR A 86 -5.63 -10.46 5.40
CA THR A 86 -6.88 -10.01 6.03
C THR A 86 -7.57 -11.16 6.76
N ILE A 87 -7.72 -12.33 6.12
CA ILE A 87 -8.32 -13.52 6.75
C ILE A 87 -7.49 -13.93 7.98
N PHE A 88 -6.17 -13.92 7.87
CA PHE A 88 -5.27 -14.29 8.96
C PHE A 88 -5.39 -13.34 10.16
N VAL A 89 -5.33 -12.02 9.92
CA VAL A 89 -5.48 -11.00 10.96
C VAL A 89 -6.84 -11.14 11.63
N VAL A 90 -7.93 -11.23 10.86
CA VAL A 90 -9.29 -11.36 11.42
C VAL A 90 -9.46 -12.64 12.24
N LYS A 91 -8.81 -13.75 11.86
CA LYS A 91 -8.88 -15.00 12.64
C LYS A 91 -8.06 -14.99 13.92
N LEU A 92 -6.92 -14.30 13.93
CA LEU A 92 -6.02 -14.27 15.08
C LEU A 92 -6.29 -13.13 16.06
N THR A 93 -7.08 -12.14 15.65
CA THR A 93 -7.32 -10.93 16.44
C THR A 93 -8.80 -10.70 16.62
N ASN A 94 -9.20 -10.17 17.77
CA ASN A 94 -10.59 -9.79 18.05
C ASN A 94 -10.92 -8.37 17.54
N LEU A 95 -10.37 -8.00 16.38
CA LEU A 95 -10.52 -6.66 15.82
C LEU A 95 -11.93 -6.42 15.30
N ARG A 96 -12.31 -5.14 15.25
CA ARG A 96 -13.56 -4.72 14.62
C ARG A 96 -13.37 -4.74 13.10
N ILE A 97 -13.91 -5.78 12.47
CA ILE A 97 -13.72 -6.07 11.04
C ILE A 97 -14.07 -4.86 10.16
N ALA A 98 -15.19 -4.18 10.43
CA ALA A 98 -15.61 -3.03 9.64
C ALA A 98 -14.56 -1.91 9.63
N GLU A 99 -14.02 -1.57 10.81
CA GLU A 99 -13.01 -0.51 10.95
C GLU A 99 -11.68 -0.92 10.31
N PHE A 100 -11.30 -2.19 10.44
CA PHE A 100 -10.11 -2.74 9.77
C PHE A 100 -10.24 -2.64 8.25
N LEU A 101 -11.38 -3.07 7.69
CA LEU A 101 -11.61 -3.03 6.24
C LEU A 101 -11.68 -1.61 5.70
N ILE A 102 -12.34 -0.69 6.41
CA ILE A 102 -12.39 0.73 6.04
C ILE A 102 -10.99 1.33 6.05
N ALA A 103 -10.21 1.09 7.11
CA ALA A 103 -8.85 1.57 7.21
C ALA A 103 -7.98 1.01 6.08
N LEU A 104 -8.04 -0.30 5.85
CA LEU A 104 -7.31 -0.98 4.78
C LEU A 104 -7.65 -0.38 3.40
N LEU A 105 -8.93 -0.15 3.12
CA LEU A 105 -9.41 0.40 1.85
C LEU A 105 -8.96 1.86 1.64
N LEU A 106 -9.14 2.72 2.65
CA LEU A 106 -8.68 4.11 2.60
C LEU A 106 -7.18 4.19 2.37
N TYR A 107 -6.44 3.35 3.09
CA TYR A 107 -5.00 3.30 3.00
C TYR A 107 -4.52 2.72 1.67
N TYR A 108 -5.22 1.72 1.14
CA TYR A 108 -4.99 1.18 -0.19
C TYR A 108 -5.13 2.28 -1.24
N PHE A 109 -6.22 3.06 -1.24
CA PHE A 109 -6.40 4.14 -2.21
C PHE A 109 -5.35 5.24 -2.08
N PHE A 110 -5.02 5.62 -0.84
CA PHE A 110 -3.98 6.60 -0.56
C PHE A 110 -2.63 6.17 -1.12
N LEU A 111 -2.23 4.91 -0.91
CA LEU A 111 -0.98 4.36 -1.42
C LEU A 111 -1.01 4.09 -2.93
N GLN A 112 -2.16 3.72 -3.49
CA GLN A 112 -2.34 3.56 -4.93
C GLN A 112 -2.05 4.85 -5.68
N TRP A 113 -2.42 6.00 -5.10
CA TRP A 113 -2.10 7.31 -5.66
C TRP A 113 -0.58 7.55 -5.74
N PHE A 114 0.18 7.17 -4.71
CA PHE A 114 1.65 7.23 -4.76
C PHE A 114 2.24 6.30 -5.81
N GLU A 115 1.68 5.10 -5.95
CA GLU A 115 2.09 4.14 -6.97
C GLU A 115 1.97 4.72 -8.38
N ILE A 116 0.81 5.32 -8.68
CA ILE A 116 0.53 5.94 -9.99
C ILE A 116 1.48 7.11 -10.24
N ARG A 117 1.68 8.00 -9.26
CA ARG A 117 2.62 9.12 -9.35
C ARG A 117 4.06 8.65 -9.61
N PHE A 118 4.48 7.59 -8.91
CA PHE A 118 5.80 6.99 -9.11
C PHE A 118 5.94 6.43 -10.52
N LEU A 119 4.97 5.63 -10.99
CA LEU A 119 4.99 5.07 -12.34
C LEU A 119 5.02 6.16 -13.42
N GLN A 120 4.15 7.17 -13.32
CA GLN A 120 4.12 8.29 -14.27
C GLN A 120 5.46 9.02 -14.35
N LYS A 121 6.07 9.34 -13.20
CA LYS A 121 7.37 10.01 -13.16
C LYS A 121 8.46 9.18 -13.85
N ASN A 122 8.50 7.87 -13.62
CA ASN A 122 9.51 7.01 -14.20
C ASN A 122 9.27 6.76 -15.69
N ILE A 123 8.01 6.57 -16.11
CA ILE A 123 7.65 6.41 -17.54
C ILE A 123 8.04 7.66 -18.34
N LEU A 124 7.72 8.86 -17.83
CA LEU A 124 8.11 10.13 -18.46
C LEU A 124 9.63 10.30 -18.53
N ALA A 125 10.37 9.90 -17.49
CA ALA A 125 11.83 9.94 -17.49
C ALA A 125 12.45 8.93 -18.48
N SER A 126 11.84 7.76 -18.65
CA SER A 126 12.26 6.77 -19.66
C SER A 126 11.82 7.12 -21.09
N GLY A 127 10.85 8.01 -21.25
CA GLY A 127 10.27 8.45 -22.53
C GLY A 127 11.19 9.29 -23.43
N ASN A 128 12.46 9.51 -23.05
CA ASN A 128 13.52 9.95 -23.98
C ASN A 128 14.14 8.81 -24.81
N HIS A 129 13.67 7.57 -24.63
CA HIS A 129 14.06 6.45 -25.46
C HIS A 129 12.83 5.69 -26.01
N LYS A 130 12.40 6.14 -27.20
CA LYS A 130 11.45 5.53 -28.17
C LYS A 130 10.01 6.02 -28.10
#